data_AF-A0A2M7Z2I2-F1
#
_entry.id   AF-A0A2M7Z2I2-F1
#
_cell.length_a   1.000
_cell.length_b   1.000
_cell.length_c   1.000
_cell.angle_alpha   90.00
_cell.angle_beta   90.00
_cell.angle_gamma   90.00
#
_symmetry.space_group_name_H-M   'P 1'
#
loop_
_entity.id
_entity.type
_entity.pdbx_description
1 polymer ?
#
loop_
_entity_poly.entity_id
_entity_poly.type
_entity_poly.pdbx_seq_one_letter_code
_entity_poly.pdbx_strand_id
1 'polypeptide(L)'
;MLGIALILVIGMLFGVGLTAISMAMAFSVKSHGDFFSVLGFLSLPMIFLSSALVPLAAMPGWMKTLAFFNPMTWVIDAIRPLILSGWSEALPQVAIALGVLAVFDALCLYGGACAFKRSVG
;
A
#
# COMPACT_ATOMS: atom_id res chain seq x y z
N MET A 1 23.19 -2.33 -6.07
CA MET A 1 22.38 -3.01 -7.12
C MET A 1 21.21 -3.75 -6.51
N LEU A 2 21.44 -4.75 -5.65
CA LEU A 2 20.40 -5.48 -4.91
C LEU A 2 19.42 -4.55 -4.15
N GLY A 3 19.93 -3.50 -3.47
CA GLY A 3 19.11 -2.47 -2.76
C GLY A 3 17.99 -1.89 -3.61
N ILE A 4 18.35 -1.49 -4.83
CA ILE A 4 17.45 -0.88 -5.79
C ILE A 4 16.40 -1.89 -6.27
N ALA A 5 16.81 -3.15 -6.50
CA ALA A 5 15.88 -4.19 -6.93
C ALA A 5 14.77 -4.44 -5.90
N LEU A 6 15.07 -4.46 -4.60
CA LEU A 6 14.06 -4.60 -3.56
C LEU A 6 13.10 -3.42 -3.50
N ILE A 7 13.62 -2.18 -3.61
CA ILE A 7 12.79 -0.98 -3.65
C ILE A 7 11.80 -1.05 -4.82
N LEU A 8 12.27 -1.49 -6.00
CA LEU A 8 11.42 -1.68 -7.16
C LEU A 8 10.36 -2.78 -6.94
N VAL A 9 10.73 -3.91 -6.34
CA VAL A 9 9.78 -5.00 -6.04
C VAL A 9 8.71 -4.55 -5.06
N ILE A 10 9.09 -3.87 -3.97
CA ILE A 10 8.15 -3.36 -2.97
C ILE A 10 7.20 -2.33 -3.62
N GLY A 11 7.74 -1.43 -4.45
CA GLY A 11 6.95 -0.45 -5.19
C GLY A 11 5.98 -1.10 -6.20
N MET A 12 6.43 -2.15 -6.90
CA MET A 12 5.58 -2.91 -7.83
C MET A 12 4.43 -3.60 -7.08
N LEU A 13 4.70 -4.28 -5.97
CA LEU A 13 3.66 -4.92 -5.15
C LEU A 13 2.61 -3.91 -4.69
N PHE A 14 3.05 -2.80 -4.11
CA PHE A 14 2.13 -1.73 -3.71
C PHE A 14 1.30 -1.19 -4.90
N GLY A 15 1.92 -1.04 -6.07
CA GLY A 15 1.24 -0.65 -7.30
C GLY A 15 0.19 -1.67 -7.77
N VAL A 16 0.45 -2.97 -7.60
CA VAL A 16 -0.51 -4.05 -7.92
C VAL A 16 -1.74 -3.95 -7.03
N GLY A 17 -1.56 -3.81 -5.71
CA GLY A 17 -2.68 -3.63 -4.77
C GLY A 17 -3.53 -2.39 -5.09
N LEU A 18 -2.88 -1.25 -5.36
CA LEU A 18 -3.58 -0.03 -5.77
C LEU A 18 -4.34 -0.21 -7.09
N THR A 19 -3.76 -0.90 -8.07
CA THR A 19 -4.41 -1.16 -9.35
C THR A 19 -5.60 -2.10 -9.19
N ALA A 20 -5.50 -3.11 -8.33
CA ALA A 20 -6.60 -4.01 -8.02
C ALA A 20 -7.77 -3.27 -7.35
N ILE A 21 -7.49 -2.35 -6.41
CA ILE A 21 -8.51 -1.49 -5.79
C ILE A 21 -9.15 -0.55 -6.83
N SER A 22 -8.32 0.06 -7.67
CA SER A 22 -8.76 0.95 -8.76
C SER A 22 -9.72 0.22 -9.71
N MET A 23 -9.36 -1.00 -10.14
CA MET A 23 -10.23 -1.84 -10.97
C MET A 23 -11.54 -2.20 -10.24
N ALA A 24 -11.47 -2.61 -8.98
CA ALA A 24 -12.67 -2.93 -8.20
C ALA A 24 -13.63 -1.74 -8.09
N MET A 25 -13.10 -0.52 -7.88
CA MET A 25 -13.91 0.70 -7.85
C MET A 25 -14.45 1.08 -9.24
N ALA A 26 -13.68 0.87 -10.31
CA ALA A 26 -14.13 1.14 -11.68
C ALA A 26 -15.39 0.33 -12.05
N PHE A 27 -15.53 -0.90 -11.56
CA PHE A 27 -16.74 -1.71 -11.76
C PHE A 27 -17.90 -1.33 -10.83
N SER A 28 -17.63 -0.73 -9.67
CA SER A 28 -18.66 -0.34 -8.71
C SER A 28 -19.25 1.05 -8.98
N VAL A 29 -18.53 1.93 -9.68
CA VAL A 29 -18.91 3.34 -9.87
C VAL A 29 -19.43 3.56 -11.30
N LYS A 30 -20.66 4.08 -11.43
CA LYS A 30 -21.33 4.32 -12.73
C LYS A 30 -20.89 5.60 -13.45
N SER A 31 -20.17 6.51 -12.79
CA SER A 31 -19.78 7.83 -13.31
C SER A 31 -18.28 8.07 -13.19
N HIS A 32 -17.59 8.40 -14.29
CA HIS A 32 -16.14 8.60 -14.33
C HIS A 32 -15.64 9.76 -13.43
N GLY A 33 -16.48 10.77 -13.17
CA GLY A 33 -16.10 11.93 -12.34
C GLY A 33 -16.04 11.61 -10.84
N ASP A 34 -16.90 10.72 -10.35
CA ASP A 34 -16.96 10.36 -8.93
C ASP A 34 -15.76 9.49 -8.54
N PHE A 35 -15.25 8.69 -9.49
CA PHE A 35 -14.09 7.83 -9.29
C PHE A 35 -12.83 8.62 -8.89
N PHE A 36 -12.47 9.65 -9.66
CA PHE A 36 -11.29 10.46 -9.36
C PHE A 36 -11.46 11.28 -8.07
N SER A 37 -12.68 11.75 -7.79
CA SER A 37 -12.98 12.49 -6.57
C SER A 37 -12.81 11.63 -5.32
N VAL A 38 -13.31 10.39 -5.36
CA VAL A 38 -13.15 9.41 -4.27
C VAL A 38 -11.68 8.99 -4.10
N LEU A 39 -10.97 8.72 -5.20
CA LEU A 39 -9.54 8.41 -5.15
C LEU A 39 -8.71 9.55 -4.55
N GLY A 40 -8.95 10.79 -4.99
CA GLY A 40 -8.29 11.98 -4.45
C GLY A 40 -8.59 12.19 -2.98
N PHE A 41 -9.85 11.99 -2.57
CA PHE A 41 -10.27 12.10 -1.18
C PHE A 41 -9.66 11.01 -0.29
N LEU A 42 -9.50 9.77 -0.78
CA LEU A 42 -8.92 8.67 -0.01
C LEU A 42 -7.39 8.68 0.02
N SER A 43 -6.75 9.21 -1.02
CA SER A 43 -5.28 9.28 -1.10
C SER A 43 -4.69 10.25 -0.07
N LEU A 44 -5.35 11.39 0.19
CA LEU A 44 -4.97 12.33 1.24
C LEU A 44 -4.84 11.71 2.64
N PRO A 45 -5.90 11.11 3.23
CA PRO A 45 -5.82 10.47 4.53
C PRO A 45 -4.88 9.27 4.52
N MET A 46 -4.76 8.52 3.41
CA MET A 46 -3.77 7.45 3.28
C MET A 46 -2.34 7.98 3.39
N ILE A 47 -1.99 9.07 2.71
CA ILE A 47 -0.65 9.66 2.81
C ILE A 47 -0.43 10.21 4.22
N PHE A 48 -1.42 10.88 4.78
CA PHE A 48 -1.32 11.52 6.10
C PHE A 48 -1.22 10.52 7.24
N LEU A 49 -1.92 9.40 7.14
CA LEU A 49 -1.86 8.26 8.07
C LEU A 49 -0.75 7.28 7.70
N SER A 50 0.23 7.66 6.88
CA SER A 50 1.39 6.81 6.57
C SER A 50 2.65 7.32 7.27
N SER A 51 3.66 6.45 7.39
CA SER A 51 4.98 6.85 7.90
C SER A 51 5.78 7.74 6.95
N ALA A 52 5.22 8.13 5.79
CA ALA A 52 5.87 8.97 4.80
C ALA A 52 6.15 10.39 5.31
N LEU A 53 5.16 11.03 5.94
CA LEU A 53 5.27 12.40 6.44
C LEU A 53 5.86 12.47 7.86
N VAL A 54 5.42 11.56 8.73
CA VAL A 54 5.85 11.51 10.13
C VAL A 54 6.38 10.11 10.42
N PRO A 55 7.60 9.95 10.98
CA PRO A 55 8.09 8.64 11.38
C PRO A 55 7.16 8.00 12.43
N LEU A 56 6.93 6.69 12.37
CA LEU A 56 6.08 5.97 13.33
C LEU A 56 6.47 6.20 14.80
N ALA A 57 7.76 6.44 15.07
CA ALA A 57 8.27 6.71 16.41
C ALA A 57 7.81 8.05 17.00
N ALA A 58 7.47 9.02 16.13
CA ALA A 58 7.02 10.36 16.51
C ALA A 58 5.50 10.52 16.46
N MET A 59 4.76 9.47 16.07
CA MET A 59 3.29 9.53 15.97
C MET A 59 2.60 9.32 17.33
N PRO A 60 1.53 10.07 17.63
CA PRO A 60 0.67 9.80 18.78
C PRO A 60 -0.05 8.45 18.63
N GLY A 61 -0.35 7.79 19.76
CA GLY A 61 -0.80 6.38 19.78
C GLY A 61 -2.00 6.08 18.86
N TRP A 62 -3.00 6.95 18.81
CA TRP A 62 -4.18 6.76 17.93
C TRP A 62 -3.80 6.77 16.44
N MET A 63 -2.87 7.65 16.05
CA MET A 63 -2.40 7.80 14.67
C MET A 63 -1.48 6.63 14.30
N LYS A 64 -0.67 6.16 15.25
CA LYS A 64 0.17 4.98 15.10
C LYS A 64 -0.67 3.73 14.80
N THR A 65 -1.79 3.53 15.49
CA THR A 65 -2.69 2.41 15.24
C THR A 65 -3.25 2.45 13.82
N LEU A 66 -3.70 3.61 13.35
CA LEU A 66 -4.19 3.79 11.98
C LEU A 66 -3.08 3.56 10.94
N ALA A 67 -1.87 4.01 11.22
CA ALA A 67 -0.72 3.83 10.33
C ALA A 67 -0.29 2.37 10.18
N PHE A 68 -0.49 1.53 11.20
CA PHE A 68 -0.22 0.08 11.09
C PHE A 68 -1.15 -0.64 10.11
N PHE A 69 -2.41 -0.19 10.00
CA PHE A 69 -3.36 -0.74 9.03
C PHE A 69 -3.09 -0.26 7.60
N ASN A 70 -2.27 0.78 7.43
CA ASN A 70 -1.98 1.34 6.14
C ASN A 70 -0.82 0.60 5.44
N PRO A 71 -1.05 -0.08 4.30
CA PRO A 71 0.00 -0.79 3.57
C PRO A 71 1.14 0.13 3.10
N MET A 72 0.84 1.43 2.87
CA MET A 72 1.84 2.42 2.49
C MET A 72 2.91 2.62 3.57
N THR A 73 2.54 2.49 4.85
CA THR A 73 3.49 2.60 5.98
C THR A 73 4.59 1.54 5.87
N TRP A 74 4.22 0.30 5.56
CA TRP A 74 5.14 -0.82 5.45
C TRP A 74 6.11 -0.67 4.28
N VAL A 75 5.64 -0.09 3.17
CA VAL A 75 6.48 0.26 2.01
C VAL A 75 7.57 1.25 2.43
N ILE A 76 7.18 2.35 3.06
CA ILE A 76 8.11 3.42 3.44
C ILE A 76 9.10 2.93 4.51
N ASP A 77 8.62 2.17 5.49
CA ASP A 77 9.46 1.64 6.56
C ASP A 77 10.45 0.58 6.07
N ALA A 78 10.17 -0.13 4.97
CA ALA A 78 11.13 -1.03 4.33
C ALA A 78 12.14 -0.29 3.44
N ILE A 79 11.71 0.74 2.71
CA ILE A 79 12.57 1.50 1.78
C ILE A 79 13.55 2.42 2.53
N ARG A 80 13.11 3.07 3.61
CA ARG A 80 13.93 4.02 4.38
C ARG A 80 15.27 3.42 4.87
N PRO A 81 15.32 2.28 5.57
CA PRO A 81 16.56 1.67 6.02
C PRO A 81 17.40 1.09 4.87
N LEU A 82 16.75 0.63 3.79
CA LEU A 82 17.45 0.21 2.56
C LEU A 82 18.28 1.34 1.93
N ILE A 83 17.84 2.60 2.07
CA ILE A 83 18.54 3.79 1.56
C ILE A 83 19.58 4.31 2.56
N LEU A 84 19.24 4.34 3.86
CA LEU A 84 20.04 5.05 4.87
C LEU A 84 21.06 4.16 5.61
N SER A 85 20.72 2.91 5.90
CA SER A 85 21.42 2.06 6.88
C SER A 85 22.13 0.87 6.25
N GLY A 86 21.83 0.57 4.99
CA GLY A 86 22.38 -0.57 4.26
C GLY A 86 21.61 -1.87 4.45
N TRP A 87 22.02 -2.91 3.71
CA TRP A 87 21.21 -4.12 3.49
C TRP A 87 21.01 -5.00 4.73
N SER A 88 22.01 -5.09 5.62
CA SER A 88 21.98 -6.02 6.75
C SER A 88 20.92 -5.68 7.80
N GLU A 89 20.74 -4.38 8.07
CA GLU A 89 19.78 -3.87 9.06
C GLU A 89 18.34 -3.83 8.50
N ALA A 90 18.20 -3.73 7.17
CA ALA A 90 16.90 -3.56 6.50
C ALA A 90 16.15 -4.87 6.20
N LEU A 91 16.85 -6.02 6.18
CA LEU A 91 16.28 -7.33 5.88
C LEU A 91 15.00 -7.69 6.66
N PRO A 92 14.93 -7.55 8.00
CA PRO A 92 13.74 -7.92 8.76
C PRO A 92 12.53 -7.04 8.41
N GLN A 93 12.74 -5.73 8.21
CA GLN A 93 11.67 -4.80 7.85
C GLN A 93 11.15 -5.06 6.44
N VAL A 94 12.04 -5.37 5.50
CA VAL A 94 11.67 -5.76 4.13
C VAL A 94 10.87 -7.05 4.12
N ALA A 95 11.26 -8.07 4.88
CA ALA A 95 10.55 -9.35 4.92
C ALA A 95 9.11 -9.17 5.44
N ILE A 96 8.93 -8.36 6.50
CA ILE A 96 7.60 -8.04 7.03
C ILE A 96 6.79 -7.26 5.99
N ALA A 97 7.37 -6.24 5.36
CA ALA A 97 6.67 -5.45 4.35
C ALA A 97 6.23 -6.29 3.15
N LEU A 98 7.07 -7.20 2.66
CA LEU A 98 6.71 -8.13 1.59
C LEU A 98 5.55 -9.05 2.00
N GLY A 99 5.57 -9.58 3.24
CA GLY A 99 4.48 -10.40 3.75
C GLY A 99 3.16 -9.64 3.83
N VAL A 100 3.18 -8.43 4.39
CA VAL A 100 1.99 -7.57 4.51
C VAL A 100 1.45 -7.17 3.15
N LEU A 101 2.32 -6.75 2.24
CA LEU A 101 1.92 -6.37 0.88
C LEU A 101 1.36 -7.56 0.09
N ALA A 102 1.98 -8.74 0.20
CA ALA A 102 1.47 -9.93 -0.47
C ALA A 102 0.07 -10.33 0.03
N VAL A 103 -0.18 -10.23 1.34
CA VAL A 103 -1.51 -10.47 1.91
C VAL A 103 -2.50 -9.41 1.46
N PHE A 104 -2.11 -8.14 1.46
CA PHE A 104 -2.93 -7.04 0.97
C PHE A 104 -3.30 -7.21 -0.50
N ASP A 105 -2.32 -7.49 -1.36
CA ASP A 105 -2.51 -7.72 -2.79
C ASP A 105 -3.41 -8.93 -3.03
N ALA A 106 -3.21 -10.03 -2.30
CA ALA A 106 -4.07 -11.21 -2.40
C ALA A 106 -5.53 -10.89 -2.03
N LEU A 107 -5.77 -10.11 -0.97
CA LEU A 107 -7.10 -9.67 -0.57
C LEU A 107 -7.73 -8.73 -1.61
N CYS A 108 -6.97 -7.77 -2.14
CA CYS A 108 -7.42 -6.83 -3.16
C CYS A 108 -7.73 -7.53 -4.49
N LEU A 109 -6.88 -8.45 -4.93
CA LEU A 109 -7.08 -9.25 -6.14
C LEU A 109 -8.26 -10.21 -5.99
N TYR A 110 -8.41 -10.84 -4.82
CA TYR A 110 -9.57 -11.68 -4.53
C TYR A 110 -10.87 -10.86 -4.57
N GLY A 111 -10.90 -9.70 -3.92
CA GLY A 111 -12.03 -8.78 -3.94
C GLY A 111 -12.38 -8.29 -5.35
N GLY A 112 -11.38 -7.90 -6.14
CA GLY A 112 -11.54 -7.50 -7.54
C GLY A 112 -12.05 -8.63 -8.43
N ALA A 113 -11.50 -9.85 -8.29
CA ALA A 113 -11.94 -11.01 -9.03
C ALA A 113 -13.38 -11.43 -8.67
N CYS A 114 -13.77 -11.32 -7.38
CA CYS A 114 -15.15 -11.57 -6.95
C CYS A 114 -16.12 -10.51 -7.49
N ALA A 115 -15.74 -9.23 -7.49
CA ALA A 115 -16.54 -8.15 -8.07
C ALA A 115 -16.76 -8.37 -9.58
N PHE A 116 -15.71 -8.80 -10.30
CA PHE A 116 -15.79 -9.13 -11.72
C PHE A 116 -16.71 -10.33 -12.00
N LYS A 117 -16.59 -11.41 -11.21
CA LYS A 117 -17.51 -12.58 -11.34
C LYS A 117 -18.97 -12.20 -11.13
N ARG A 118 -19.26 -11.23 -10.25
CA ARG A 118 -20.63 -10.76 -9.96
C ARG A 118 -21.24 -9.90 -11.06
N SER A 119 -20.45 -9.29 -11.95
CA SER A 119 -21.00 -8.49 -13.06
C SER A 119 -21.15 -9.26 -14.36
N VAL A 120 -20.51 -10.43 -14.47
CA VAL A 120 -20.50 -11.27 -15.69
C VAL A 120 -21.49 -12.46 -15.58
N GLY A 121 -21.92 -12.84 -14.38
CA GLY A 121 -22.95 -13.86 -14.15
C GLY A 121 -24.29 -13.25 -13.74
#